data_AF-A0A945WE57-F1
#
_entry.id   AF-A0A945WE57-F1
#
_cell.length_a   1.000
_cell.length_b   1.000
_cell.length_c   1.000
_cell.angle_alpha   90.00
_cell.angle_beta   90.00
_cell.angle_gamma   90.00
#
_symmetry.space_group_name_H-M   'P 1'
#
loop_
_entity.id
_entity.type
_entity.pdbx_description
1 polymer ?
#
loop_
_entity_poly.entity_id
_entity_poly.type
_entity_poly.pdbx_seq_one_letter_code
_entity_poly.pdbx_strand_id
1 'polypeptide(L)'
;MEKFRLFSYFKNSEDSITRKGPCSKVARVQFPDNVEYGDIIRGLPIKDSSCDNLYCSHVLEHLSYEDFNTALENAHNYLKPGGTFSIVMPDLNRLITSYIANLDSGMADAAVIFNRNTGMATERTKSTSFKGLVKSYMGNSAHLWLWDYPSTIKALEAAGFDQIRKCEFNDSKNEAFREVETESRFQNAVCLEVIKRTA
;
A
#
# COMPACT_ATOMS: atom_id res chain seq x y z
N MET A 1 1.06 17.31 -18.21
CA MET A 1 1.10 15.95 -17.66
C MET A 1 1.21 16.09 -16.15
N GLU A 2 0.13 15.81 -15.44
CA GLU A 2 0.16 15.71 -13.98
C GLU A 2 1.11 14.57 -13.59
N LYS A 3 1.99 14.82 -12.61
CA LYS A 3 2.98 13.84 -12.16
C LYS A 3 2.35 12.95 -11.10
N PHE A 4 2.44 11.65 -11.27
CA PHE A 4 2.06 10.69 -10.23
C PHE A 4 3.27 10.36 -9.39
N ARG A 5 3.04 10.16 -8.10
CA ARG A 5 4.06 9.60 -7.22
C ARG A 5 3.46 8.35 -6.61
N LEU A 6 4.09 7.23 -6.93
CA LEU A 6 3.66 5.92 -6.48
C LEU A 6 4.58 5.52 -5.34
N PHE A 7 3.97 5.26 -4.19
CA PHE A 7 4.75 4.84 -3.04
C PHE A 7 5.18 3.39 -3.18
N SER A 8 6.41 3.11 -2.78
CA SER A 8 6.92 1.75 -2.64
C SER A 8 7.72 1.70 -1.34
N TYR A 9 7.48 0.68 -0.53
CA TYR A 9 8.21 0.45 0.72
C TYR A 9 9.40 -0.48 0.46
N PHE A 10 10.60 -0.02 0.82
CA PHE A 10 11.81 -0.86 0.87
C PHE A 10 12.44 -0.75 2.26
N LYS A 11 12.36 -1.82 3.06
CA LYS A 11 13.00 -1.89 4.39
C LYS A 11 14.51 -2.14 4.23
N ASN A 12 15.29 -1.07 4.25
CA ASN A 12 16.76 -0.97 4.46
C ASN A 12 17.71 -1.96 3.75
N SER A 13 18.53 -1.45 2.82
CA SER A 13 19.96 -1.14 3.08
C SER A 13 20.62 -0.57 1.80
N GLU A 14 21.23 0.61 1.89
CA GLU A 14 22.35 1.10 1.05
C GLU A 14 22.32 1.07 -0.50
N ASP A 15 21.27 0.61 -1.19
CA ASP A 15 21.26 0.63 -2.67
C ASP A 15 20.62 1.89 -3.26
N SER A 16 21.47 2.92 -3.29
CA SER A 16 21.70 3.82 -4.42
C SER A 16 20.54 4.66 -4.98
N ILE A 17 20.59 5.94 -4.61
CA ILE A 17 20.48 7.01 -5.60
C ILE A 17 21.49 6.72 -6.71
N THR A 18 21.07 6.18 -7.86
CA THR A 18 21.65 6.57 -9.15
C THR A 18 20.66 6.37 -10.28
N ARG A 19 20.45 7.45 -11.04
CA ARG A 19 19.86 7.40 -12.36
C ARG A 19 20.67 6.47 -13.28
N LYS A 20 19.96 5.83 -14.22
CA LYS A 20 20.44 5.14 -15.44
C LYS A 20 21.22 3.83 -15.23
N GLY A 21 20.53 2.69 -15.36
CA GLY A 21 21.15 1.38 -15.54
C GLY A 21 20.12 0.23 -15.67
N PRO A 22 20.38 -0.84 -16.45
CA PRO A 22 19.34 -1.75 -16.92
C PRO A 22 19.01 -2.87 -15.93
N CYS A 23 17.71 -3.06 -15.71
CA CYS A 23 17.03 -4.33 -15.44
C CYS A 23 17.59 -5.22 -14.32
N SER A 24 17.06 -5.07 -13.10
CA SER A 24 16.94 -6.18 -12.15
C SER A 24 15.46 -6.53 -11.96
N LYS A 25 15.12 -7.75 -12.39
CA LYS A 25 13.77 -8.34 -12.39
C LYS A 25 13.24 -8.53 -10.96
N VAL A 26 12.58 -7.52 -10.42
CA VAL A 26 11.57 -7.67 -9.35
C VAL A 26 10.21 -7.45 -10.01
N ALA A 27 9.19 -8.22 -9.61
CA ALA A 27 7.88 -8.37 -10.27
C ALA A 27 7.44 -7.14 -11.10
N ARG A 28 7.37 -7.32 -12.43
CA ARG A 28 7.13 -6.25 -13.42
C ARG A 28 5.69 -5.72 -13.30
N VAL A 29 5.45 -4.80 -12.37
CA VAL A 29 4.43 -3.78 -12.59
C VAL A 29 5.11 -2.69 -13.39
N GLN A 30 4.76 -2.58 -14.67
CA GLN A 30 5.31 -1.58 -15.56
C GLN A 30 4.48 -0.31 -15.40
N PHE A 31 4.87 0.53 -14.44
CA PHE A 31 4.21 1.80 -14.24
C PHE A 31 4.61 2.79 -15.35
N PRO A 32 3.70 3.70 -15.75
CA PRO A 32 4.00 4.70 -16.77
C PRO A 32 5.15 5.63 -16.36
N ASP A 33 5.83 6.23 -17.35
CA ASP A 33 7.06 7.03 -17.17
C ASP A 33 6.89 8.27 -16.27
N ASN A 34 5.64 8.63 -15.94
CA ASN A 34 5.24 9.74 -15.09
C ASN A 34 5.19 9.39 -13.58
N VAL A 35 5.67 8.21 -13.18
CA VAL A 35 5.67 7.72 -11.80
C VAL A 35 7.05 7.84 -11.14
N GLU A 36 7.16 8.61 -10.05
CA GLU A 36 8.35 8.65 -9.18
C GLU A 36 8.13 7.83 -7.90
N TYR A 37 9.11 7.01 -7.52
CA TYR A 37 9.09 6.15 -6.32
C TYR A 37 9.92 6.72 -5.18
N GLY A 38 9.54 6.40 -3.94
CA GLY A 38 10.37 6.65 -2.77
C GLY A 38 9.77 6.11 -1.48
N ASP A 39 10.56 6.17 -0.41
CA ASP A 39 10.21 5.73 0.94
C ASP A 39 9.37 6.80 1.64
N ILE A 40 8.08 6.51 1.84
CA ILE A 40 7.13 7.45 2.46
C ILE A 40 7.43 7.70 3.95
N ILE A 41 8.15 6.82 4.64
CA ILE A 41 8.44 6.96 6.07
C ILE A 41 9.59 7.94 6.26
N ARG A 42 10.67 7.75 5.50
CA ARG A 42 11.84 8.65 5.52
C ARG A 42 11.57 9.99 4.86
N GLY A 43 10.52 10.02 4.07
CA GLY A 43 10.11 11.17 3.31
C GLY A 43 10.59 11.10 1.86
N LEU A 44 9.76 11.65 0.99
CA LEU A 44 10.07 11.81 -0.42
C LEU A 44 10.93 13.06 -0.64
N PRO A 45 11.83 13.09 -1.64
CA PRO A 45 12.62 14.26 -2.00
C PRO A 45 11.77 15.30 -2.75
N ILE A 46 10.63 15.68 -2.17
CA ILE A 46 9.69 16.66 -2.69
C ILE A 46 9.37 17.69 -1.61
N LYS A 47 8.94 18.87 -2.06
CA LYS A 47 8.56 19.95 -1.15
C LYS A 47 7.20 19.65 -0.52
N ASP A 48 6.98 20.17 0.67
CA ASP A 48 5.64 20.22 1.25
C ASP A 48 4.69 20.97 0.32
N SER A 49 3.42 20.57 0.32
CA SER A 49 2.35 21.17 -0.48
C SER A 49 2.73 21.33 -1.96
N SER A 50 3.35 20.31 -2.54
CA SER A 50 3.82 20.34 -3.93
C SER A 50 3.26 19.22 -4.80
N CYS A 51 2.58 18.24 -4.20
CA CYS A 51 2.01 17.11 -4.90
C CYS A 51 0.51 17.31 -5.14
N ASP A 52 0.08 17.09 -6.38
CA ASP A 52 -1.35 17.12 -6.75
C ASP A 52 -2.04 15.80 -6.38
N ASN A 53 -1.39 14.67 -6.69
CA ASN A 53 -1.98 13.34 -6.54
C ASN A 53 -0.98 12.34 -5.96
N LEU A 54 -1.48 11.56 -5.00
CA LEU A 54 -0.77 10.46 -4.36
C LEU A 54 -1.54 9.15 -4.59
N TYR A 55 -0.83 8.08 -4.91
CA TYR A 55 -1.42 6.75 -5.06
C TYR A 55 -0.60 5.71 -4.30
N CYS A 56 -1.28 4.90 -3.49
CA CYS A 56 -0.67 3.82 -2.72
C CYS A 56 -1.53 2.55 -2.80
N SER A 57 -0.97 1.48 -3.37
CA SER A 57 -1.66 0.19 -3.52
C SER A 57 -0.80 -0.97 -3.04
N HIS A 58 -1.26 -1.66 -2.00
CA HIS A 58 -0.58 -2.78 -1.35
C HIS A 58 0.84 -2.47 -0.88
N VAL A 59 0.97 -1.41 -0.08
CA VAL A 59 2.25 -0.96 0.48
C VAL A 59 2.09 -0.69 1.97
N LEU A 60 1.00 -0.02 2.36
CA LEU A 60 0.77 0.40 3.74
C LEU A 60 0.61 -0.78 4.72
N GLU A 61 0.16 -1.94 4.25
CA GLU A 61 0.04 -3.14 5.07
C GLU A 61 1.40 -3.78 5.41
N HIS A 62 2.47 -3.40 4.70
CA HIS A 62 3.84 -3.81 5.01
C HIS A 62 4.51 -2.91 6.06
N LEU A 63 3.81 -1.88 6.56
CA LEU A 63 4.32 -0.94 7.55
C LEU A 63 3.98 -1.40 8.97
N SER A 64 4.84 -1.06 9.94
CA SER A 64 4.43 -1.14 11.35
C SER A 64 3.30 -0.15 11.62
N TYR A 65 2.66 -0.28 12.77
CA TYR A 65 1.62 0.66 13.19
C TYR A 65 2.14 2.11 13.22
N GLU A 66 3.33 2.34 13.78
CA GLU A 66 3.95 3.66 13.86
C GLU A 66 4.34 4.18 12.47
N ASP A 67 5.00 3.35 11.66
CA ASP A 67 5.42 3.69 10.30
C ASP A 67 4.21 4.04 9.41
N PHE A 68 3.08 3.36 9.59
CA PHE A 68 1.83 3.67 8.89
C PHE A 68 1.33 5.08 9.23
N ASN A 69 1.32 5.46 10.50
CA ASN A 69 0.89 6.79 10.92
C ASN A 69 1.85 7.87 10.37
N THR A 70 3.16 7.65 10.47
CA THR A 70 4.16 8.56 9.87
C THR A 70 3.98 8.69 8.35
N ALA A 71 3.66 7.59 7.66
CA ALA A 71 3.39 7.61 6.22
C ALA A 71 2.19 8.50 5.86
N LEU A 72 1.11 8.44 6.65
CA LEU A 72 -0.08 9.27 6.44
C LEU A 72 0.20 10.77 6.71
N GLU A 73 0.95 11.08 7.77
CA GLU A 73 1.37 12.45 8.07
C GLU A 73 2.22 13.04 6.93
N ASN A 74 3.19 12.26 6.43
CA ASN A 74 4.01 12.66 5.29
C ASN A 74 3.17 12.85 4.02
N ALA A 75 2.23 11.93 3.74
CA ALA A 75 1.30 12.08 2.62
C ALA A 75 0.51 13.40 2.72
N HIS A 76 -0.02 13.70 3.91
CA HIS A 76 -0.73 14.95 4.15
C HIS A 76 0.17 16.18 3.91
N ASN A 77 1.42 16.14 4.37
CA ASN A 77 2.37 17.26 4.20
C ASN A 77 2.71 17.50 2.72
N TYR A 78 2.88 16.45 1.92
CA TYR A 78 3.23 16.58 0.50
C TYR A 78 2.10 17.08 -0.38
N LEU A 79 0.85 16.74 -0.06
CA LEU A 79 -0.30 17.17 -0.84
C LEU A 79 -0.49 18.68 -0.78
N LYS A 80 -0.76 19.28 -1.94
CA LYS A 80 -1.31 20.63 -2.03
C LYS A 80 -2.70 20.67 -1.36
N PRO A 81 -3.15 21.83 -0.88
CA PRO A 81 -4.57 22.03 -0.60
C PRO A 81 -5.40 21.71 -1.86
N GLY A 82 -6.42 20.85 -1.71
CA GLY A 82 -7.21 20.29 -2.81
C GLY A 82 -6.60 19.07 -3.50
N GLY A 83 -5.40 18.64 -3.11
CA GLY A 83 -4.76 17.44 -3.65
C GLY A 83 -5.40 16.15 -3.14
N THR A 84 -5.28 15.08 -3.94
CA THR A 84 -5.99 13.81 -3.72
C THR A 84 -5.02 12.67 -3.40
N PHE A 85 -5.39 11.80 -2.47
CA PHE A 85 -4.66 10.58 -2.15
C PHE A 85 -5.58 9.36 -2.20
N SER A 86 -5.24 8.39 -3.05
CA SER A 86 -5.94 7.11 -3.17
C SER A 86 -5.14 5.99 -2.50
N ILE A 87 -5.82 5.24 -1.64
CA ILE A 87 -5.29 4.16 -0.81
C ILE A 87 -6.04 2.88 -1.12
N VAL A 88 -5.30 1.82 -1.45
CA VAL A 88 -5.83 0.49 -1.72
C VAL A 88 -4.99 -0.55 -0.97
N MET A 89 -5.58 -1.28 -0.03
CA MET A 89 -4.87 -2.33 0.73
C MET A 89 -5.83 -3.43 1.19
N PRO A 90 -5.34 -4.64 1.57
CA PRO A 90 -6.22 -5.74 2.02
C PRO A 90 -7.15 -5.34 3.17
N ASP A 91 -8.41 -5.75 3.09
CA ASP A 91 -9.42 -5.49 4.14
C ASP A 91 -9.46 -6.62 5.16
N LEU A 92 -9.01 -6.33 6.39
CA LEU A 92 -9.05 -7.26 7.52
C LEU A 92 -10.47 -7.80 7.79
N ASN A 93 -11.48 -6.95 7.71
CA ASN A 93 -12.87 -7.36 7.94
C ASN A 93 -13.34 -8.35 6.87
N ARG A 94 -12.93 -8.17 5.60
CA ARG A 94 -13.21 -9.14 4.52
C ARG A 94 -12.50 -10.46 4.74
N LEU A 95 -11.23 -10.43 5.16
CA LEU A 95 -10.46 -11.64 5.49
C LEU A 95 -11.15 -12.44 6.62
N ILE A 96 -11.57 -11.78 7.70
CA ILE A 96 -12.28 -12.40 8.82
C ILE A 96 -13.63 -12.97 8.37
N THR A 97 -14.42 -12.19 7.61
CA THR A 97 -15.73 -12.63 7.14
C THR A 97 -15.61 -13.85 6.23
N SER A 98 -14.61 -13.87 5.34
CA SER A 98 -14.34 -15.03 4.49
C SER A 98 -13.91 -16.26 5.31
N TYR A 99 -13.10 -16.08 6.35
CA TYR A 99 -12.73 -17.16 7.25
C TYR A 99 -13.95 -17.79 7.94
N ILE A 100 -14.83 -16.96 8.51
CA ILE A 100 -16.05 -17.43 9.18
C ILE A 100 -16.95 -18.18 8.19
N ALA A 101 -17.18 -17.62 7.00
CA ALA A 101 -17.98 -18.28 5.97
C ALA A 101 -17.41 -19.63 5.53
N ASN A 102 -16.08 -19.72 5.36
CA ASN A 102 -15.41 -20.98 5.04
C ASN A 102 -15.58 -22.00 6.18
N LEU A 103 -15.43 -21.57 7.43
CA LEU A 103 -15.61 -22.43 8.60
C LEU A 103 -17.05 -22.98 8.68
N ASP A 104 -18.05 -22.10 8.53
CA ASP A 104 -19.48 -22.47 8.56
C ASP A 104 -19.87 -23.41 7.42
N SER A 105 -19.17 -23.36 6.29
CA SER A 105 -19.35 -24.27 5.16
C SER A 105 -18.76 -25.67 5.38
N GLY A 106 -18.08 -25.91 6.51
CA GLY A 106 -17.41 -27.18 6.82
C GLY A 106 -16.04 -27.34 6.13
N MET A 107 -15.43 -26.25 5.66
CA MET A 107 -14.11 -26.29 5.02
C MET A 107 -13.03 -26.56 6.07
N ALA A 108 -12.44 -27.76 6.05
CA ALA A 108 -11.43 -28.18 7.04
C ALA A 108 -10.20 -27.26 7.09
N ASP A 109 -9.83 -26.66 5.95
CA ASP A 109 -8.63 -25.82 5.82
C ASP A 109 -8.92 -24.30 5.95
N ALA A 110 -10.08 -23.90 6.46
CA ALA A 110 -10.47 -22.49 6.56
C ALA A 110 -9.41 -21.61 7.26
N ALA A 111 -8.84 -22.11 8.37
CA ALA A 111 -7.79 -21.41 9.11
C ALA A 111 -6.46 -21.33 8.34
N VAL A 112 -6.13 -22.35 7.54
CA VAL A 112 -4.92 -22.37 6.70
C VAL A 112 -5.04 -21.33 5.59
N ILE A 113 -6.20 -21.27 4.94
CA ILE A 113 -6.50 -20.28 3.89
C ILE A 113 -6.46 -18.86 4.46
N PHE A 114 -7.08 -18.64 5.62
CA PHE A 114 -7.02 -17.34 6.30
C PHE A 114 -5.58 -16.89 6.57
N ASN A 115 -4.77 -17.74 7.22
CA ASN A 115 -3.37 -17.42 7.53
C ASN A 115 -2.51 -17.13 6.30
N ARG A 116 -2.75 -17.80 5.18
CA ARG A 116 -2.08 -17.49 3.91
C ARG A 116 -2.52 -16.15 3.35
N ASN A 117 -3.83 -15.87 3.39
CA ASN A 117 -4.41 -14.64 2.86
C ASN A 117 -4.06 -13.41 3.69
N THR A 118 -3.77 -13.55 5.00
CA THR A 118 -3.30 -12.41 5.80
C THR A 118 -1.91 -11.93 5.37
N GLY A 119 -1.10 -12.77 4.71
CA GLY A 119 0.29 -12.44 4.39
C GLY A 119 1.20 -12.30 5.61
N MET A 120 0.70 -12.57 6.81
CA MET A 120 1.44 -12.48 8.08
C MET A 120 2.08 -13.81 8.49
N ALA A 121 1.60 -14.92 7.92
CA ALA A 121 2.10 -16.25 8.25
C ALA A 121 3.39 -16.55 7.48
N THR A 122 4.31 -17.25 8.14
CA THR A 122 5.53 -17.76 7.52
C THR A 122 5.44 -19.27 7.33
N GLU A 123 5.52 -19.73 6.09
CA GLU A 123 5.74 -21.14 5.80
C GLU A 123 7.24 -21.37 5.66
N ARG A 124 7.80 -22.37 6.36
CA ARG A 124 9.20 -22.74 6.15
C ARG A 124 9.38 -23.19 4.71
N THR A 125 10.07 -22.37 3.93
CA THR A 125 10.59 -22.81 2.64
C THR A 125 11.71 -23.83 2.91
N LYS A 126 11.58 -25.05 2.36
CA LYS A 126 12.58 -26.12 2.44
C LYS A 126 13.87 -25.82 1.65
N SER A 127 14.27 -24.56 1.52
CA SER A 127 15.52 -24.20 0.85
C SER A 127 16.64 -24.15 1.87
N THR A 128 17.47 -25.20 1.91
CA THR A 128 18.78 -25.20 2.59
C THR A 128 19.84 -24.39 1.86
N SER A 129 19.52 -23.82 0.69
CA SER A 129 20.45 -22.99 -0.08
C SER A 129 20.64 -21.61 0.56
N PHE A 130 21.88 -21.12 0.57
CA PHE A 130 22.26 -19.78 1.02
C PHE A 130 21.38 -18.67 0.40
N LYS A 131 21.01 -18.81 -0.88
CA LYS A 131 20.06 -17.90 -1.57
C LYS A 131 18.65 -17.90 -0.96
N GLY A 132 18.15 -19.04 -0.49
CA GLY A 132 16.85 -19.11 0.18
C GLY A 132 16.87 -18.53 1.58
N LEU A 133 18.01 -18.65 2.27
CA LEU A 133 18.22 -18.04 3.59
C LEU A 133 18.33 -16.51 3.49
N VAL A 134 19.09 -16.01 2.51
CA VAL A 134 19.15 -14.58 2.17
C VAL A 134 17.80 -14.05 1.70
N LYS A 135 17.06 -14.78 0.85
CA LYS A 135 15.71 -14.40 0.42
C LYS A 135 14.71 -14.36 1.57
N SER A 136 14.81 -15.27 2.54
CA SER A 136 13.99 -15.24 3.75
C SER A 136 14.35 -14.08 4.69
N TYR A 137 15.60 -13.61 4.67
CA TYR A 137 16.07 -12.49 5.47
C TYR A 137 15.79 -11.12 4.82
N MET A 138 15.87 -11.04 3.48
CA MET A 138 15.71 -9.82 2.69
C MET A 138 14.30 -9.66 2.08
N GLY A 139 13.50 -10.73 2.06
CA GLY A 139 12.24 -10.81 1.30
C GLY A 139 11.01 -10.99 2.19
N ASN A 140 10.93 -10.28 3.31
CA ASN A 140 9.68 -10.21 4.05
C ASN A 140 8.70 -9.29 3.31
N SER A 141 8.07 -9.84 2.26
CA SER A 141 6.76 -9.39 1.75
C SER A 141 5.63 -9.69 2.76
N ALA A 142 5.97 -9.82 4.05
CA ALA A 142 5.00 -10.05 5.10
C ALA A 142 4.20 -8.78 5.30
N HIS A 143 2.88 -8.91 5.41
CA HIS A 143 2.09 -7.82 5.97
C HIS A 143 2.50 -7.70 7.45
N LEU A 144 2.81 -6.49 7.89
CA LEU A 144 3.14 -6.20 9.28
C LEU A 144 1.88 -5.81 10.06
N TRP A 145 0.94 -5.12 9.42
CA TRP A 145 -0.32 -4.71 10.03
C TRP A 145 -1.46 -4.71 9.00
N LEU A 146 -2.57 -5.33 9.35
CA LEU A 146 -3.79 -5.35 8.54
C LEU A 146 -4.79 -4.33 9.07
N TRP A 147 -5.53 -3.71 8.16
CA TRP A 147 -6.43 -2.60 8.46
C TRP A 147 -7.83 -2.89 7.93
N ASP A 148 -8.82 -2.22 8.51
CA ASP A 148 -10.19 -2.16 8.03
C ASP A 148 -10.61 -0.70 7.81
N TYR A 149 -11.82 -0.49 7.27
CA TYR A 149 -12.31 0.88 7.03
C TYR A 149 -12.32 1.75 8.30
N PRO A 150 -12.93 1.34 9.44
CA PRO A 150 -12.98 2.18 10.64
C PRO A 150 -11.60 2.60 11.16
N SER A 151 -10.66 1.65 11.27
CA SER A 151 -9.31 1.95 11.79
C SER A 151 -8.51 2.82 10.83
N THR A 152 -8.62 2.59 9.53
CA THR A 152 -7.96 3.40 8.50
C THR A 152 -8.50 4.83 8.47
N ILE A 153 -9.82 5.00 8.52
CA ILE A 153 -10.46 6.32 8.54
C ILE A 153 -10.00 7.10 9.77
N LYS A 154 -10.02 6.47 10.96
CA LYS A 154 -9.55 7.10 12.19
C LYS A 154 -8.09 7.55 12.12
N ALA A 155 -7.21 6.76 11.50
CA ALA A 155 -5.81 7.12 11.32
C ALA A 155 -5.63 8.27 10.32
N LEU A 156 -6.41 8.30 9.23
CA LEU A 156 -6.43 9.40 8.27
C LEU A 156 -6.90 10.71 8.91
N GLU A 157 -7.95 10.65 9.73
CA GLU A 157 -8.44 11.79 10.51
C GLU A 157 -7.36 12.33 11.45
N ALA A 158 -6.65 11.44 12.15
CA ALA A 158 -5.55 11.81 13.03
C ALA A 158 -4.37 12.47 12.25
N ALA A 159 -4.14 12.06 11.00
CA ALA A 159 -3.13 12.67 10.12
C ALA A 159 -3.57 14.02 9.50
N GLY A 160 -4.81 14.46 9.75
CA GLY A 160 -5.34 15.75 9.29
C GLY A 160 -6.20 15.70 8.03
N PHE A 161 -6.53 14.52 7.52
CA PHE A 161 -7.50 14.37 6.42
C PHE A 161 -8.93 14.46 6.95
N ASP A 162 -9.80 15.21 6.28
CA ASP A 162 -11.20 15.39 6.69
C ASP A 162 -12.23 15.14 5.59
N GLN A 163 -11.79 15.08 4.33
CA GLN A 163 -12.60 14.66 3.20
C GLN A 163 -12.18 13.25 2.82
N ILE A 164 -12.83 12.27 3.41
CA ILE A 164 -12.53 10.84 3.24
C ILE A 164 -13.76 10.18 2.64
N ARG A 165 -13.57 9.45 1.53
CA ARG A 165 -14.63 8.64 0.93
C ARG A 165 -14.13 7.23 0.63
N LYS A 166 -15.05 6.27 0.62
CA LYS A 166 -14.80 4.99 -0.02
C LYS A 166 -14.77 5.18 -1.53
N CYS A 167 -13.89 4.45 -2.20
CA CYS A 167 -13.80 4.45 -3.65
C CYS A 167 -13.89 3.05 -4.23
N GLU A 168 -14.28 3.00 -5.50
CA GLU A 168 -14.29 1.82 -6.35
C GLU A 168 -13.29 2.00 -7.50
N PHE A 169 -12.99 0.91 -8.21
CA PHE A 169 -12.06 0.93 -9.34
C PHE A 169 -12.48 1.96 -10.40
N ASN A 170 -11.56 2.84 -10.79
CA ASN A 170 -11.73 3.90 -11.78
C ASN A 170 -12.84 4.91 -11.47
N ASP A 171 -13.28 5.02 -10.22
CA ASP A 171 -14.37 5.92 -9.82
C ASP A 171 -13.92 7.37 -9.55
N SER A 172 -12.60 7.61 -9.48
CA SER A 172 -12.08 8.93 -9.14
C SER A 172 -12.45 9.96 -10.18
N LYS A 173 -12.80 11.17 -9.69
CA LYS A 173 -12.94 12.35 -10.55
C LYS A 173 -11.61 12.78 -11.15
N ASN A 174 -10.50 12.44 -10.51
CA ASN A 174 -9.20 12.66 -11.12
C ASN A 174 -8.89 11.48 -12.06
N GLU A 175 -9.03 11.75 -13.36
CA GLU A 175 -8.75 10.77 -14.42
C GLU A 175 -7.33 10.22 -14.37
N ALA A 176 -6.43 10.96 -13.73
CA ALA A 176 -5.09 10.53 -13.45
C ALA A 176 -5.08 9.09 -12.86
N PHE A 177 -5.88 8.79 -11.83
CA PHE A 177 -5.81 7.48 -11.17
C PHE A 177 -6.11 6.29 -12.09
N ARG A 178 -6.85 6.51 -13.19
CA ARG A 178 -7.15 5.46 -14.17
C ARG A 178 -5.91 4.88 -14.86
N GLU A 179 -4.80 5.62 -14.89
CA GLU A 179 -3.53 5.16 -15.49
C GLU A 179 -2.77 4.17 -14.59
N VAL A 180 -3.06 4.16 -13.28
CA VAL A 180 -2.30 3.39 -12.29
C VAL A 180 -3.14 2.35 -11.55
N GLU A 181 -4.46 2.47 -11.59
CA GLU A 181 -5.36 1.53 -10.93
C GLU A 181 -5.46 0.19 -11.67
N THR A 182 -5.63 -0.88 -10.90
CA THR A 182 -5.86 -2.22 -11.44
C THR A 182 -7.03 -2.86 -10.70
N GLU A 183 -8.06 -3.28 -11.43
CA GLU A 183 -9.32 -3.79 -10.87
C GLU A 183 -9.11 -4.89 -9.82
N SER A 184 -8.19 -5.82 -10.05
CA SER A 184 -7.91 -6.92 -9.11
C SER A 184 -7.44 -6.45 -7.73
N ARG A 185 -6.85 -5.25 -7.63
CA ARG A 185 -6.37 -4.66 -6.37
C ARG A 185 -7.51 -4.08 -5.52
N PHE A 186 -8.64 -3.76 -6.13
CA PHE A 186 -9.82 -3.22 -5.42
C PHE A 186 -10.70 -4.34 -4.83
N GLN A 187 -10.43 -5.60 -5.14
CA GLN A 187 -11.18 -6.74 -4.63
C GLN A 187 -10.79 -7.05 -3.19
N ASN A 188 -11.79 -7.17 -2.30
CA ASN A 188 -11.59 -7.46 -0.87
C ASN A 188 -10.60 -6.50 -0.19
N ALA A 189 -10.61 -5.22 -0.61
CA ALA A 189 -9.68 -4.20 -0.18
C ALA A 189 -10.39 -3.03 0.51
N VAL A 190 -9.67 -2.40 1.44
CA VAL A 190 -9.94 -1.04 1.89
C VAL A 190 -9.53 -0.12 0.75
N CYS A 191 -10.52 0.53 0.15
CA CYS A 191 -10.35 1.46 -0.95
C CYS A 191 -10.86 2.82 -0.48
N LEU A 192 -9.95 3.75 -0.24
CA LEU A 192 -10.25 5.10 0.24
C LEU A 192 -9.61 6.13 -0.67
N GLU A 193 -10.38 7.15 -1.00
CA GLU A 193 -9.87 8.39 -1.57
C GLU A 193 -10.03 9.50 -0.54
N VAL A 194 -8.95 10.26 -0.33
CA VAL A 194 -8.95 11.42 0.56
C VAL A 194 -8.53 12.67 -0.18
N ILE A 195 -9.10 13.80 0.23
CA ILE A 195 -8.76 15.12 -0.31
C ILE A 195 -8.24 15.98 0.84
N LYS A 196 -7.08 16.62 0.64
CA LYS A 196 -6.59 17.62 1.59
C LYS A 196 -7.42 18.88 1.48
N ARG A 197 -7.97 19.39 2.59
CA ARG A 197 -8.82 20.59 2.59
C ARG A 197 -8.12 21.78 1.91
N THR A 198 -8.85 22.53 1.09
CA THR A 198 -8.44 23.84 0.60
C THR A 198 -8.57 24.86 1.73
N ALA A 199 -7.50 25.62 2.01
CA ALA A 199 -7.54 26.72 2.98
C ALA A 199 -8.55 27.79 2.58
#